data_AF-A0A3S1HJE2-F1
#
_entry.id   AF-A0A3S1HJE2-F1
#
_cell.length_a   1.000
_cell.length_b   1.000
_cell.length_c   1.000
_cell.angle_alpha   90.00
_cell.angle_beta   90.00
_cell.angle_gamma   90.00
#
_symmetry.space_group_name_H-M   'P 1'
#
loop_
_entity.id
_entity.type
_entity.pdbx_description
1 polymer ?
#
loop_
_entity_poly.entity_id
_entity_poly.type
_entity_poly.pdbx_seq_one_letter_code
_entity_poly.pdbx_strand_id
1 'polypeptide(L)'
;MIELPFARDEYQQRLRKIRTEMAKRGLELLVVNDVANQHYVTGYDGWSFYTPQVVLVPIEEVEPVWIGRAMDAAGGLLTAWMKPENVVGFPEDHVQRVDRHPMDWIASWIVARGWGVRHIGIELEAYYFSPKAHARLVAGLPNAKWHDADLLVNWIRAVKSAPEIAYLRKASILAEAAVTRAFEVIAPGVRECDAIAAIQAAQIAGSPDFAGDITALPPTILGGENASAPHIMWSDRRFGDNETIALELAGVCRRYAAGLART
;
A
#
# COMPACT_ATOMS: atom_id res chain seq x y z
N MET A 1 -14.50 -3.63 -16.18
CA MET A 1 -14.04 -2.64 -15.19
C MET A 1 -14.00 -3.34 -13.85
N ILE A 2 -12.91 -3.24 -13.09
CA ILE A 2 -12.82 -3.89 -11.77
C ILE A 2 -13.80 -3.15 -10.85
N GLU A 3 -14.61 -3.89 -10.10
CA GLU A 3 -15.54 -3.28 -9.15
C GLU A 3 -14.75 -2.55 -8.05
N LEU A 4 -15.10 -1.28 -7.82
CA LEU A 4 -14.51 -0.46 -6.77
C LEU A 4 -14.76 -1.12 -5.39
N PRO A 5 -13.76 -1.17 -4.51
CA PRO A 5 -13.93 -1.75 -3.17
C PRO A 5 -14.85 -0.90 -2.28
N PHE A 6 -15.08 0.36 -2.64
CA PHE A 6 -15.95 1.26 -1.90
C PHE A 6 -16.81 2.08 -2.84
N ALA A 7 -17.99 2.49 -2.37
CA ALA A 7 -18.80 3.48 -3.06
C ALA A 7 -18.04 4.81 -3.19
N ARG A 8 -18.32 5.58 -4.25
CA ARG A 8 -17.65 6.87 -4.50
C ARG A 8 -17.80 7.86 -3.32
N ASP A 9 -18.94 7.83 -2.64
CA ASP A 9 -19.20 8.68 -1.47
C ASP A 9 -18.22 8.41 -0.32
N GLU A 10 -17.75 7.17 -0.15
CA GLU A 10 -16.72 6.82 0.83
C GLU A 10 -15.41 7.55 0.50
N TYR A 11 -14.94 7.50 -0.75
CA TYR A 11 -13.73 8.20 -1.16
C TYR A 11 -13.85 9.72 -1.00
N GLN A 12 -15.02 10.29 -1.32
CA GLN A 12 -15.27 11.70 -1.08
C GLN A 12 -15.23 12.06 0.42
N GLN A 13 -15.74 11.18 1.30
CA GLN A 13 -15.62 11.37 2.76
C GLN A 13 -14.16 11.32 3.22
N ARG A 14 -13.35 10.39 2.70
CA ARG A 14 -11.91 10.29 2.98
C ARG A 14 -11.20 11.59 2.61
N LEU A 15 -11.44 12.09 1.40
CA LEU A 15 -10.87 13.37 0.94
C LEU A 15 -11.30 14.56 1.79
N ARG A 16 -12.57 14.63 2.22
CA ARG A 16 -13.02 15.70 3.13
C ARG A 16 -12.24 15.69 4.44
N LYS A 17 -12.00 14.52 5.02
CA LYS A 17 -11.19 14.40 6.25
C LYS A 17 -9.73 14.83 6.00
N ILE A 18 -9.14 14.40 4.89
CA ILE A 18 -7.77 14.77 4.48
C ILE A 18 -7.66 16.29 4.31
N ARG A 19 -8.56 16.90 3.53
CA ARG A 19 -8.56 18.35 3.29
C ARG A 19 -8.83 19.17 4.54
N THR A 20 -9.66 18.66 5.46
CA THR A 20 -9.87 19.29 6.77
C THR A 20 -8.57 19.35 7.56
N GLU A 21 -7.78 18.28 7.54
CA GLU A 21 -6.48 18.24 8.21
C GLU A 21 -5.43 19.08 7.49
N MET A 22 -5.40 19.07 6.14
CA MET A 22 -4.57 19.96 5.34
C MET A 22 -4.84 21.44 5.68
N ALA A 23 -6.11 21.85 5.76
CA ALA A 23 -6.50 23.22 6.08
C ALA A 23 -6.00 23.66 7.45
N LYS A 24 -6.09 22.79 8.47
CA LYS A 24 -5.56 23.08 9.82
C LYS A 24 -4.05 23.29 9.82
N ARG A 25 -3.32 22.60 8.95
CA ARG A 25 -1.86 22.71 8.80
C ARG A 25 -1.43 23.77 7.79
N GLY A 26 -2.37 24.48 7.15
CA GLY A 26 -2.06 25.48 6.13
C GLY A 26 -1.44 24.87 4.86
N LEU A 27 -1.81 23.64 4.51
CA LEU A 27 -1.36 22.94 3.29
C LEU A 27 -2.36 23.15 2.15
N GLU A 28 -1.84 23.50 0.98
CA GLU A 28 -2.64 23.75 -0.23
C GLU A 28 -2.55 22.60 -1.25
N LEU A 29 -1.51 21.77 -1.12
CA LEU A 29 -1.32 20.55 -1.88
C LEU A 29 -0.69 19.48 -0.97
N LEU A 30 -1.19 18.25 -1.04
CA LEU A 30 -0.56 17.10 -0.40
C LEU A 30 -0.02 16.17 -1.48
N VAL A 31 1.25 15.80 -1.37
CA VAL A 31 1.91 14.74 -2.13
C VAL A 31 1.86 13.47 -1.28
N VAL A 32 0.99 12.53 -1.66
CA VAL A 32 0.86 11.23 -1.01
C VAL A 32 1.76 10.23 -1.76
N ASN A 33 2.83 9.79 -1.13
CA ASN A 33 3.81 8.86 -1.68
C ASN A 33 3.77 7.46 -1.03
N ASP A 34 3.18 7.31 0.17
CA ASP A 34 2.89 6.01 0.76
C ASP A 34 1.85 5.25 -0.08
N VAL A 35 2.20 4.03 -0.47
CA VAL A 35 1.42 3.21 -1.40
C VAL A 35 0.05 2.84 -0.83
N ALA A 36 -0.03 2.58 0.47
CA ALA A 36 -1.29 2.23 1.12
C ALA A 36 -2.21 3.45 1.24
N ASN A 37 -1.65 4.65 1.42
CA ASN A 37 -2.38 5.91 1.36
C ASN A 37 -2.84 6.23 -0.07
N GLN A 38 -2.02 5.96 -1.09
CA GLN A 38 -2.45 6.10 -2.49
C GLN A 38 -3.68 5.23 -2.77
N HIS A 39 -3.66 3.95 -2.38
CA HIS A 39 -4.81 3.05 -2.50
C HIS A 39 -6.03 3.56 -1.71
N TYR A 40 -5.84 4.00 -0.46
CA TYR A 40 -6.92 4.51 0.38
C TYR A 40 -7.63 5.74 -0.22
N VAL A 41 -6.86 6.65 -0.84
CA VAL A 41 -7.36 7.90 -1.43
C VAL A 41 -8.04 7.65 -2.78
N THR A 42 -7.50 6.76 -3.60
CA THR A 42 -7.85 6.67 -5.03
C THR A 42 -8.51 5.36 -5.44
N GLY A 43 -8.37 4.29 -4.65
CA GLY A 43 -8.71 2.94 -5.06
C GLY A 43 -7.69 2.31 -6.03
N TYR A 44 -6.66 3.05 -6.45
CA TYR A 44 -5.58 2.53 -7.29
C TYR A 44 -5.00 1.26 -6.68
N ASP A 45 -4.92 0.19 -7.47
CA ASP A 45 -4.34 -1.08 -7.04
C ASP A 45 -3.43 -1.64 -8.13
N GLY A 46 -2.27 -2.15 -7.73
CA GLY A 46 -1.24 -2.65 -8.64
C GLY A 46 0.12 -2.80 -7.96
N TRP A 47 0.89 -3.79 -8.43
CA TRP A 47 2.30 -3.95 -8.04
C TRP A 47 3.17 -3.02 -8.90
N SER A 48 3.15 -1.72 -8.58
CA SER A 48 3.82 -0.66 -9.36
C SER A 48 4.72 0.24 -8.50
N PHE A 49 4.65 0.10 -7.18
CA PHE A 49 5.43 0.85 -6.19
C PHE A 49 6.95 0.59 -6.23
N TYR A 50 7.41 -0.34 -7.08
CA TYR A 50 8.83 -0.48 -7.41
C TYR A 50 9.35 0.66 -8.32
N THR A 51 8.46 1.51 -8.84
CA THR A 51 8.79 2.74 -9.55
C THR A 51 8.20 3.96 -8.82
N PRO A 52 8.76 5.18 -9.01
CA PRO A 52 8.21 6.37 -8.38
C PRO A 52 6.76 6.63 -8.79
N GLN A 53 5.88 6.86 -7.83
CA GLN A 53 4.48 7.22 -8.06
C GLN A 53 3.95 8.03 -6.87
N VAL A 54 2.99 8.92 -7.13
CA VAL A 54 2.38 9.79 -6.13
C VAL A 54 0.90 9.99 -6.41
N VAL A 55 0.16 10.36 -5.37
CA VAL A 55 -1.17 10.95 -5.50
C VAL A 55 -1.11 12.40 -5.03
N LEU A 56 -1.53 13.31 -5.89
CA LEU A 56 -1.64 14.73 -5.58
C LEU A 56 -3.06 15.04 -5.12
N VAL A 57 -3.20 15.58 -3.90
CA VAL A 57 -4.48 16.01 -3.34
C VAL A 57 -4.45 17.54 -3.20
N PRO A 58 -5.00 18.30 -4.16
CA PRO A 58 -5.17 19.75 -4.01
C PRO A 58 -6.29 20.07 -3.01
N ILE A 59 -6.17 21.19 -2.31
CA ILE A 59 -7.18 21.62 -1.32
C ILE A 59 -8.51 22.05 -1.97
N GLU A 60 -8.48 22.62 -3.17
CA GLU A 60 -9.67 23.19 -3.82
C GLU A 60 -10.39 22.25 -4.81
N GLU A 61 -9.70 21.28 -5.42
CA GLU A 61 -10.35 20.42 -6.43
C GLU A 61 -11.17 19.30 -5.78
N VAL A 62 -12.10 18.72 -6.54
CA VAL A 62 -12.94 17.62 -6.06
C VAL A 62 -12.15 16.31 -6.00
N GLU A 63 -11.43 15.99 -7.08
CA GLU A 63 -10.72 14.72 -7.26
C GLU A 63 -9.21 14.87 -7.04
N PRO A 64 -8.53 13.81 -6.57
CA PRO A 64 -7.08 13.75 -6.53
C PRO A 64 -6.54 13.37 -7.90
N VAL A 65 -5.23 13.50 -8.10
CA VAL A 65 -4.54 13.07 -9.33
C VAL A 65 -3.53 12.00 -8.99
N TRP A 66 -3.66 10.81 -9.58
CA TRP A 66 -2.63 9.78 -9.49
C TRP A 66 -1.60 10.01 -10.61
N ILE A 67 -0.32 10.00 -10.26
CA ILE A 67 0.79 10.08 -11.21
C ILE A 67 1.76 8.94 -10.96
N GLY A 68 1.99 8.12 -11.98
CA GLY A 68 2.97 7.03 -11.94
C GLY A 68 3.52 6.74 -13.33
N ARG A 69 4.13 5.57 -13.51
CA ARG A 69 4.70 5.18 -14.81
C ARG A 69 3.60 5.09 -15.88
N ALA A 70 3.92 5.46 -17.12
CA ALA A 70 2.96 5.47 -18.23
C ALA A 70 2.21 4.14 -18.43
N MET A 71 2.89 3.00 -18.35
CA MET A 71 2.20 1.70 -18.47
C MET A 71 1.26 1.38 -17.30
N ASP A 72 1.57 1.87 -16.10
CA ASP A 72 0.77 1.62 -14.89
C ASP A 72 -0.49 2.50 -14.81
N ALA A 73 -0.56 3.57 -15.62
CA ALA A 73 -1.78 4.37 -15.79
C ALA A 73 -2.95 3.53 -16.30
N ALA A 74 -2.69 2.50 -17.12
CA ALA A 74 -3.73 1.56 -17.55
C ALA A 74 -4.36 0.82 -16.36
N GLY A 75 -3.57 0.44 -15.35
CA GLY A 75 -4.06 -0.13 -14.09
C GLY A 75 -4.90 0.88 -13.29
N GLY A 76 -4.48 2.14 -13.27
CA GLY A 76 -5.26 3.22 -12.63
C GLY A 76 -6.63 3.44 -13.27
N LEU A 77 -6.74 3.39 -14.60
CA LEU A 77 -8.01 3.49 -15.31
C LEU A 77 -8.97 2.32 -15.03
N LEU A 78 -8.43 1.18 -14.59
CA LEU A 78 -9.22 -0.03 -14.29
C LEU A 78 -9.66 -0.12 -12.84
N THR A 79 -8.94 0.53 -11.92
CA THR A 79 -9.07 0.35 -10.46
C THR A 79 -9.45 1.61 -9.70
N ALA A 80 -8.98 2.78 -10.15
CA ALA A 80 -9.20 4.04 -9.43
C ALA A 80 -10.58 4.64 -9.74
N TRP A 81 -11.14 5.39 -8.78
CA TRP A 81 -12.48 5.95 -8.91
C TRP A 81 -12.54 7.28 -9.67
N MET A 82 -11.39 7.95 -9.82
CA MET A 82 -11.28 9.27 -10.47
C MET A 82 -11.56 9.19 -11.97
N LYS A 83 -11.80 10.36 -12.57
CA LYS A 83 -11.92 10.45 -14.03
C LYS A 83 -10.60 10.13 -14.74
N PRO A 84 -10.64 9.66 -16.00
CA PRO A 84 -9.43 9.29 -16.75
C PRO A 84 -8.37 10.39 -16.82
N GLU A 85 -8.77 11.66 -16.91
CA GLU A 85 -7.84 12.80 -16.96
C GLU A 85 -7.02 13.00 -15.66
N ASN A 86 -7.44 12.40 -14.55
CA ASN A 86 -6.77 12.43 -13.25
C ASN A 86 -5.89 11.20 -13.01
N VAL A 87 -5.69 10.35 -14.02
CA VAL A 87 -4.74 9.24 -14.01
C VAL A 87 -3.65 9.53 -15.03
N VAL A 88 -2.48 9.95 -14.55
CA VAL A 88 -1.41 10.53 -15.36
C VAL A 88 -0.19 9.63 -15.37
N GLY A 89 0.36 9.37 -16.55
CA GLY A 89 1.59 8.62 -16.75
C GLY A 89 2.77 9.52 -17.06
N PHE A 90 3.86 9.47 -16.28
CA PHE A 90 5.12 10.10 -16.68
C PHE A 90 5.79 9.30 -17.82
N PRO A 91 6.56 9.95 -18.72
CA PRO A 91 7.16 9.30 -19.88
C PRO A 91 8.15 8.16 -19.53
N GLU A 92 8.13 7.08 -20.31
CA GLU A 92 9.00 5.91 -20.12
C GLU A 92 10.51 6.25 -20.17
N ASP A 93 10.89 7.34 -20.84
CA ASP A 93 12.30 7.76 -20.91
C ASP A 93 12.86 8.28 -19.58
N HIS A 94 12.03 8.45 -18.53
CA HIS A 94 12.45 8.80 -17.17
C HIS A 94 12.66 7.58 -16.26
N VAL A 95 12.31 6.37 -16.71
CA VAL A 95 12.47 5.13 -15.92
C VAL A 95 13.94 4.73 -15.88
N GLN A 96 14.48 4.56 -14.66
CA GLN A 96 15.84 4.08 -14.40
C GLN A 96 16.95 4.81 -15.19
N ARG A 97 16.84 6.15 -15.28
CA ARG A 97 17.89 6.99 -15.88
C ARG A 97 18.84 7.58 -14.85
N VAL A 98 20.05 7.87 -15.30
CA VAL A 98 21.11 8.49 -14.49
C VAL A 98 20.97 10.02 -14.48
N ASP A 99 20.68 10.60 -15.65
CA ASP A 99 20.65 12.04 -15.95
C ASP A 99 19.30 12.73 -15.62
N ARG A 100 18.21 11.95 -15.56
CA ARG A 100 16.85 12.43 -15.25
C ARG A 100 16.13 11.48 -14.30
N HIS A 101 15.08 11.96 -13.66
CA HIS A 101 14.31 11.25 -12.65
C HIS A 101 12.79 11.51 -12.85
N PRO A 102 11.89 10.56 -12.57
CA PRO A 102 10.45 10.78 -12.72
C PRO A 102 9.93 12.01 -11.96
N MET A 103 10.53 12.32 -10.80
CA MET A 103 10.17 13.51 -10.01
C MET A 103 10.47 14.85 -10.71
N ASP A 104 11.40 14.89 -11.68
CA ASP A 104 11.64 16.11 -12.48
C ASP A 104 10.44 16.42 -13.36
N TRP A 105 9.88 15.37 -13.95
CA TRP A 105 8.69 15.46 -14.77
C TRP A 105 7.47 15.78 -13.93
N ILE A 106 7.31 15.10 -12.78
CA ILE A 106 6.21 15.36 -11.83
C ILE A 106 6.27 16.81 -11.32
N ALA A 107 7.45 17.33 -10.97
CA ALA A 107 7.61 18.73 -10.60
C ALA A 107 7.16 19.68 -11.74
N SER A 108 7.61 19.42 -12.96
CA SER A 108 7.20 20.21 -14.14
C SER A 108 5.69 20.16 -14.37
N TRP A 109 5.07 19.01 -14.15
CA TRP A 109 3.62 18.84 -14.23
C TRP A 109 2.88 19.64 -13.14
N ILE A 110 3.38 19.63 -11.90
CA ILE A 110 2.85 20.43 -10.78
C ILE A 110 2.97 21.94 -11.10
N VAL A 111 4.08 22.38 -11.69
CA VAL A 111 4.24 23.77 -12.15
C VAL A 111 3.20 24.12 -13.23
N ALA A 112 2.98 23.24 -14.21
CA ALA A 112 2.01 23.46 -15.28
C ALA A 112 0.56 23.57 -14.76
N ARG A 113 0.23 22.93 -13.63
CA ARG A 113 -1.05 23.09 -12.92
C ARG A 113 -1.14 24.39 -12.11
N GLY A 114 -0.08 25.19 -12.02
CA GLY A 114 -0.01 26.39 -11.19
C GLY A 114 0.19 26.10 -9.70
N TRP A 115 0.63 24.89 -9.34
CA TRP A 115 0.77 24.46 -7.94
C TRP A 115 2.20 24.59 -7.40
N GLY A 116 3.17 24.96 -8.24
CA GLY A 116 4.59 25.00 -7.87
C GLY A 116 5.02 26.12 -6.91
N VAL A 117 4.09 26.95 -6.44
CA VAL A 117 4.32 28.03 -5.45
C VAL A 117 3.60 27.79 -4.12
N ARG A 118 2.91 26.63 -3.99
CA ARG A 118 2.02 26.33 -2.88
C ARG A 118 2.76 25.91 -1.62
N HIS A 119 2.02 25.87 -0.51
CA HIS A 119 2.37 25.12 0.69
C HIS A 119 2.10 23.62 0.45
N ILE A 120 3.16 22.85 0.25
CA ILE A 120 3.10 21.43 -0.15
C ILE A 120 3.49 20.55 1.03
N GLY A 121 2.57 19.67 1.45
CA GLY A 121 2.85 18.59 2.40
C GLY A 121 3.37 17.34 1.70
N ILE A 122 4.31 16.62 2.32
CA ILE A 122 4.86 15.36 1.80
C ILE A 122 5.15 14.36 2.94
N GLU A 123 5.05 13.06 2.66
CA GLU A 123 5.26 11.99 3.65
C GLU A 123 6.76 11.62 3.69
N LEU A 124 7.54 12.30 4.53
CA LEU A 124 9.02 12.23 4.49
C LEU A 124 9.59 10.86 4.90
N GLU A 125 8.91 10.11 5.76
CA GLU A 125 9.35 8.78 6.24
C GLU A 125 8.65 7.62 5.53
N ALA A 126 7.81 7.90 4.52
CA ALA A 126 7.11 6.85 3.82
C ALA A 126 8.05 6.03 2.91
N TYR A 127 7.87 4.72 2.95
CA TYR A 127 8.61 3.78 2.11
C TYR A 127 8.46 4.10 0.62
N TYR A 128 9.45 3.67 -0.17
CA TYR A 128 9.53 3.90 -1.63
C TYR A 128 9.73 5.36 -2.07
N PHE A 129 9.70 6.32 -1.14
CA PHE A 129 10.10 7.69 -1.39
C PHE A 129 11.57 7.92 -1.02
N SER A 130 12.44 7.81 -2.02
CA SER A 130 13.88 7.90 -1.78
C SER A 130 14.36 9.34 -1.54
N PRO A 131 15.51 9.54 -0.86
CA PRO A 131 16.15 10.85 -0.75
C PRO A 131 16.42 11.52 -2.11
N LYS A 132 16.73 10.73 -3.15
CA LYS A 132 16.90 11.23 -4.53
C LYS A 132 15.57 11.74 -5.09
N ALA A 133 14.47 11.02 -4.88
CA ALA A 133 13.15 11.45 -5.31
C ALA A 133 12.77 12.78 -4.64
N HIS A 134 12.98 12.90 -3.33
CA HIS A 134 12.77 14.13 -2.58
C HIS A 134 13.59 15.30 -3.13
N ALA A 135 14.91 15.13 -3.24
CA ALA A 135 15.80 16.18 -3.72
C ALA A 135 15.43 16.67 -5.13
N ARG A 136 15.05 15.77 -6.04
CA ARG A 136 14.64 16.13 -7.42
C ARG A 136 13.31 16.87 -7.43
N LEU A 137 12.33 16.43 -6.65
CA LEU A 137 11.03 17.09 -6.56
C LEU A 137 11.16 18.51 -5.97
N VAL A 138 11.92 18.66 -4.87
CA VAL A 138 12.17 19.96 -4.22
C VAL A 138 12.91 20.91 -5.17
N ALA A 139 13.96 20.43 -5.85
CA ALA A 139 14.71 21.24 -6.81
C ALA A 139 13.85 21.70 -8.01
N GLY A 140 12.89 20.87 -8.45
CA GLY A 140 11.95 21.22 -9.51
C GLY A 140 10.84 22.19 -9.09
N LEU A 141 10.63 22.41 -7.80
CA LEU A 141 9.63 23.31 -7.22
C LEU A 141 10.27 24.35 -6.29
N PRO A 142 11.18 25.21 -6.79
CA PRO A 142 12.00 26.09 -5.95
C PRO A 142 11.20 27.17 -5.22
N ASN A 143 9.97 27.46 -5.67
CA ASN A 143 9.10 28.46 -5.09
C ASN A 143 8.03 27.87 -4.16
N ALA A 144 7.98 26.54 -4.00
CA ALA A 144 7.07 25.88 -3.08
C ALA A 144 7.59 25.98 -1.64
N LYS A 145 6.67 25.98 -0.68
CA LYS A 145 7.00 25.82 0.74
C LYS A 145 6.71 24.40 1.16
N TRP A 146 7.75 23.66 1.50
CA TRP A 146 7.65 22.25 1.86
C TRP A 146 7.36 22.08 3.35
N HIS A 147 6.45 21.16 3.65
CA HIS A 147 6.05 20.79 5.00
C HIS A 147 6.13 19.28 5.14
N ASP A 148 6.63 18.81 6.27
CA ASP A 148 6.48 17.43 6.65
C ASP A 148 5.00 17.16 6.97
N ALA A 149 4.39 16.27 6.20
CA ALA A 149 3.02 15.80 6.37
C ALA A 149 2.99 14.30 6.65
N ASP A 150 4.08 13.73 7.15
CA ASP A 150 4.16 12.32 7.51
C ASP A 150 3.01 11.91 8.44
N LEU A 151 2.52 10.69 8.20
CA LEU A 151 1.37 10.08 8.87
C LEU A 151 0.05 10.86 8.82
N LEU A 152 -0.08 11.97 8.07
CA LEU A 152 -1.33 12.76 7.98
C LEU A 152 -2.51 11.88 7.55
N VAL A 153 -2.35 11.13 6.46
CA VAL A 153 -3.39 10.23 5.95
C VAL A 153 -3.52 8.98 6.84
N ASN A 154 -2.42 8.50 7.42
CA ASN A 154 -2.40 7.34 8.31
C ASN A 154 -3.28 7.55 9.56
N TRP A 155 -3.21 8.73 10.19
CA TRP A 155 -4.06 9.07 11.33
C TRP A 155 -5.55 9.13 10.98
N ILE A 156 -5.88 9.57 9.76
CA ILE A 156 -7.27 9.56 9.27
C ILE A 156 -7.75 8.12 9.06
N ARG A 157 -6.88 7.25 8.53
CA ARG A 157 -7.12 5.82 8.32
C ARG A 157 -7.24 5.03 9.62
N ALA A 158 -6.83 5.59 10.77
CA ALA A 158 -6.90 4.88 12.05
C ALA A 158 -8.34 4.45 12.38
N VAL A 159 -9.32 5.34 12.16
CA VAL A 159 -10.75 5.07 12.38
C VAL A 159 -11.39 4.51 11.11
N LYS A 160 -11.75 3.22 11.17
CA LYS A 160 -12.33 2.47 10.03
C LYS A 160 -13.80 2.78 9.83
N SER A 161 -14.23 2.84 8.58
CA SER A 161 -15.66 2.84 8.22
C SER A 161 -16.27 1.43 8.31
N ALA A 162 -17.59 1.33 8.27
CA ALA A 162 -18.28 0.04 8.31
C ALA A 162 -17.89 -0.89 7.14
N PRO A 163 -17.77 -0.42 5.88
CA PRO A 163 -17.23 -1.23 4.79
C PRO A 163 -15.79 -1.72 5.03
N GLU A 164 -14.92 -0.89 5.59
CA GLU A 164 -13.54 -1.30 5.92
C GLU A 164 -13.51 -2.41 6.98
N ILE A 165 -14.34 -2.29 8.01
CA ILE A 165 -14.49 -3.32 9.05
C ILE A 165 -15.04 -4.62 8.44
N ALA A 166 -15.94 -4.55 7.46
CA ALA A 166 -16.44 -5.73 6.76
C ALA A 166 -15.30 -6.48 6.03
N TYR A 167 -14.38 -5.77 5.38
CA TYR A 167 -13.19 -6.39 4.79
C TYR A 167 -12.23 -6.95 5.83
N LEU A 168 -12.03 -6.28 6.97
CA LEU A 168 -11.22 -6.80 8.07
C LEU A 168 -11.79 -8.10 8.67
N ARG A 169 -13.13 -8.22 8.76
CA ARG A 169 -13.79 -9.48 9.18
C ARG A 169 -13.61 -10.60 8.16
N LYS A 170 -13.65 -10.29 6.87
CA LYS A 170 -13.31 -11.26 5.81
C LYS A 170 -11.85 -11.69 5.90
N ALA A 171 -10.95 -10.74 6.09
CA ALA A 171 -9.53 -11.00 6.29
C ALA A 171 -9.26 -11.87 7.52
N SER A 172 -10.00 -11.71 8.63
CA SER A 172 -9.82 -12.59 9.81
C SER A 172 -10.22 -14.03 9.56
N ILE A 173 -11.24 -14.28 8.73
CA ILE A 173 -11.61 -15.65 8.30
C ILE A 173 -10.46 -16.29 7.52
N LEU A 174 -9.78 -15.53 6.65
CA LEU A 174 -8.63 -16.02 5.90
C LEU A 174 -7.40 -16.25 6.79
N ALA A 175 -7.21 -15.43 7.83
CA ALA A 175 -6.17 -15.64 8.82
C ALA A 175 -6.38 -16.94 9.61
N GLU A 176 -7.64 -17.24 9.97
CA GLU A 176 -8.03 -18.50 10.61
C GLU A 176 -7.81 -19.71 9.68
N ALA A 177 -8.13 -19.57 8.39
CA ALA A 177 -7.85 -20.60 7.40
C ALA A 177 -6.33 -20.86 7.26
N ALA A 178 -5.50 -19.81 7.28
CA ALA A 178 -4.05 -19.93 7.24
C ALA A 178 -3.49 -20.67 8.46
N VAL A 179 -3.95 -20.32 9.67
CA VAL A 179 -3.54 -20.98 10.91
C VAL A 179 -4.03 -22.43 10.96
N THR A 180 -5.28 -22.69 10.58
CA THR A 180 -5.82 -24.05 10.48
C THR A 180 -4.98 -24.89 9.52
N ARG A 181 -4.64 -24.33 8.36
CA ARG A 181 -3.81 -25.04 7.39
C ARG A 181 -2.40 -25.30 7.92
N ALA A 182 -1.80 -24.35 8.63
CA ALA A 182 -0.51 -24.53 9.28
C ALA A 182 -0.55 -25.70 10.28
N PHE A 183 -1.58 -25.75 11.13
CA PHE A 183 -1.78 -26.83 12.10
C PHE A 183 -1.91 -28.21 11.44
N GLU A 184 -2.55 -28.31 10.28
CA GLU A 184 -2.72 -29.57 9.55
C GLU A 184 -1.45 -30.10 8.88
N VAL A 185 -0.59 -29.21 8.38
CA VAL A 185 0.53 -29.59 7.51
C VAL A 185 1.88 -29.62 8.19
N ILE A 186 2.02 -28.90 9.31
CA ILE A 186 3.27 -28.86 10.07
C ILE A 186 3.39 -30.15 10.88
N ALA A 187 4.41 -30.94 10.57
CA ALA A 187 4.69 -32.20 11.24
C ALA A 187 6.20 -32.52 11.16
N PRO A 188 6.74 -33.36 12.06
CA PRO A 188 8.12 -33.81 11.98
C PRO A 188 8.48 -34.34 10.59
N GLY A 189 9.64 -33.92 10.09
CA GLY A 189 10.12 -34.28 8.76
C GLY A 189 9.53 -33.47 7.60
N VAL A 190 8.47 -32.67 7.79
CA VAL A 190 7.96 -31.76 6.76
C VAL A 190 8.92 -30.59 6.59
N ARG A 191 9.20 -30.17 5.34
CA ARG A 191 10.03 -28.98 5.08
C ARG A 191 9.22 -27.71 5.34
N GLU A 192 9.86 -26.69 5.91
CA GLU A 192 9.24 -25.39 6.15
C GLU A 192 8.66 -24.79 4.86
N CYS A 193 9.39 -24.86 3.74
CA CYS A 193 8.91 -24.38 2.45
C CYS A 193 7.65 -25.09 1.93
N ASP A 194 7.49 -26.39 2.18
CA ASP A 194 6.30 -27.15 1.77
C ASP A 194 5.07 -26.73 2.61
N ALA A 195 5.28 -26.48 3.91
CA ALA A 195 4.24 -25.96 4.79
C ALA A 195 3.81 -24.54 4.39
N ILE A 196 4.77 -23.64 4.11
CA ILE A 196 4.48 -22.27 3.63
C ILE A 196 3.66 -22.31 2.34
N ALA A 197 4.02 -23.15 1.37
CA ALA A 197 3.28 -23.26 0.12
C ALA A 197 1.81 -23.64 0.35
N ALA A 198 1.55 -24.58 1.25
CA ALA A 198 0.20 -24.99 1.62
C ALA A 198 -0.57 -23.88 2.34
N ILE A 199 0.08 -23.13 3.25
CA ILE A 199 -0.52 -22.01 3.99
C ILE A 199 -0.88 -20.87 3.03
N GLN A 200 0.04 -20.48 2.14
CA GLN A 200 -0.20 -19.42 1.15
C GLN A 200 -1.31 -19.79 0.17
N ALA A 201 -1.40 -21.07 -0.23
CA ALA A 201 -2.51 -21.53 -1.06
C ALA A 201 -3.86 -21.32 -0.35
N ALA A 202 -3.96 -21.63 0.95
CA ALA A 202 -5.17 -21.40 1.73
C ALA A 202 -5.50 -19.91 1.90
N GLN A 203 -4.48 -19.06 2.10
CA GLN A 203 -4.65 -17.59 2.20
C GLN A 203 -5.21 -17.00 0.89
N ILE A 204 -4.62 -17.36 -0.25
CA ILE A 204 -4.90 -16.74 -1.55
C ILE A 204 -6.19 -17.29 -2.16
N ALA A 205 -6.45 -18.59 -2.04
CA ALA A 205 -7.66 -19.21 -2.58
C ALA A 205 -8.94 -18.53 -2.06
N GLY A 206 -8.89 -17.99 -0.84
CA GLY A 206 -9.99 -17.25 -0.25
C GLY A 206 -11.04 -18.17 0.38
N SER A 207 -12.29 -17.74 0.30
CA SER A 207 -13.48 -18.51 0.68
C SER A 207 -14.41 -18.65 -0.54
N PRO A 208 -15.48 -19.47 -0.45
CA PRO A 208 -16.48 -19.55 -1.52
C PRO A 208 -17.10 -18.18 -1.90
N ASP A 209 -17.16 -17.24 -0.96
CA ASP A 209 -17.86 -15.97 -1.13
C ASP A 209 -16.94 -14.78 -1.47
N PHE A 210 -15.62 -14.92 -1.25
CA PHE A 210 -14.67 -13.83 -1.51
C PHE A 210 -13.23 -14.34 -1.66
N ALA A 211 -12.48 -13.70 -2.56
CA ALA A 211 -11.08 -14.01 -2.79
C ALA A 211 -10.18 -13.55 -1.63
N GLY A 212 -9.10 -14.30 -1.45
CA GLY A 212 -7.93 -13.84 -0.70
C GLY A 212 -7.05 -12.93 -1.55
N ASP A 213 -6.06 -12.34 -0.91
CA ASP A 213 -5.11 -11.41 -1.51
C ASP A 213 -3.71 -11.66 -0.92
N ILE A 214 -2.69 -11.10 -1.56
CA ILE A 214 -1.33 -11.16 -1.04
C ILE A 214 -1.23 -10.40 0.28
N THR A 215 -0.48 -10.96 1.23
CA THR A 215 -0.18 -10.34 2.51
C THR A 215 0.93 -9.30 2.36
N ALA A 216 0.91 -8.26 3.19
CA ALA A 216 1.96 -7.22 3.18
C ALA A 216 3.32 -7.74 3.70
N LEU A 217 3.28 -8.79 4.53
CA LEU A 217 4.43 -9.56 4.97
C LEU A 217 4.22 -11.02 4.57
N PRO A 218 5.26 -11.75 4.14
CA PRO A 218 5.12 -13.17 3.88
C PRO A 218 4.85 -13.92 5.21
N PRO A 219 4.27 -15.13 5.16
CA PRO A 219 4.01 -15.88 6.39
C PRO A 219 5.31 -16.26 7.12
N THR A 220 5.33 -16.13 8.43
CA THR A 220 6.46 -16.49 9.29
C THR A 220 6.11 -17.75 10.10
N ILE A 221 6.87 -18.84 9.86
CA ILE A 221 6.80 -20.07 10.64
C ILE A 221 8.17 -20.35 11.25
N LEU A 222 8.25 -20.26 12.58
CA LEU A 222 9.51 -20.20 13.32
C LEU A 222 9.62 -21.40 14.25
N GLY A 223 10.25 -22.47 13.79
CA GLY A 223 10.49 -23.68 14.58
C GLY A 223 11.75 -23.57 15.46
N GLY A 224 11.62 -23.94 16.74
CA GLY A 224 12.76 -24.19 17.62
C GLY A 224 13.59 -22.93 17.83
N GLU A 225 14.90 -22.99 17.55
CA GLU A 225 15.79 -21.83 17.68
C GLU A 225 15.40 -20.68 16.74
N ASN A 226 14.73 -20.95 15.61
CA ASN A 226 14.24 -19.89 14.72
C ASN A 226 13.22 -18.99 15.40
N ALA A 227 12.50 -19.47 16.42
CA ALA A 227 11.58 -18.65 17.21
C ALA A 227 12.28 -17.56 18.04
N SER A 228 13.61 -17.60 18.16
CA SER A 228 14.40 -16.51 18.78
C SER A 228 14.56 -15.28 17.89
N ALA A 229 14.26 -15.39 16.59
CA ALA A 229 14.39 -14.30 15.61
C ALA A 229 13.04 -14.07 14.88
N PRO A 230 12.31 -12.98 15.18
CA PRO A 230 10.88 -12.87 14.83
C PRO A 230 10.57 -12.74 13.33
N HIS A 231 11.55 -12.37 12.50
CA HIS A 231 11.31 -12.04 11.10
C HIS A 231 12.24 -12.77 10.13
N ILE A 232 12.79 -13.92 10.53
CA ILE A 232 13.56 -14.75 9.59
C ILE A 232 12.62 -15.49 8.63
N MET A 233 13.08 -15.69 7.40
CA MET A 233 12.32 -16.41 6.39
C MET A 233 12.44 -17.93 6.61
N TRP A 234 11.47 -18.67 6.08
CA TRP A 234 11.54 -20.13 6.02
C TRP A 234 12.71 -20.61 5.15
N SER A 235 13.07 -21.87 5.32
CA SER A 235 14.11 -22.54 4.53
C SER A 235 13.61 -23.90 4.00
N ASP A 236 14.52 -24.74 3.50
CA ASP A 236 14.25 -26.15 3.19
C ASP A 236 14.50 -27.08 4.39
N ARG A 237 14.80 -26.51 5.57
CA ARG A 237 14.87 -27.21 6.86
C ARG A 237 13.57 -27.97 7.11
N ARG A 238 13.70 -29.09 7.82
CA ARG A 238 12.58 -29.92 8.27
C ARG A 238 12.27 -29.67 9.74
N PHE A 239 10.99 -29.66 10.09
CA PHE A 239 10.55 -29.64 11.49
C PHE A 239 11.03 -30.90 12.23
N GLY A 240 11.45 -30.74 13.47
CA GLY A 240 11.90 -31.83 14.35
C GLY A 240 10.78 -32.38 15.23
N ASP A 241 11.08 -33.50 15.89
CA ASP A 241 10.24 -34.00 16.98
C ASP A 241 10.36 -33.09 18.22
N ASN A 242 9.24 -32.83 18.91
CA ASN A 242 9.17 -31.98 20.13
C ASN A 242 9.66 -30.53 19.93
N GLU A 243 9.41 -29.96 18.76
CA GLU A 243 9.77 -28.57 18.43
C GLU A 243 8.59 -27.61 18.67
N THR A 244 8.83 -26.49 19.36
CA THR A 244 7.86 -25.38 19.46
C THR A 244 7.91 -24.54 18.19
N ILE A 245 6.75 -24.19 17.63
CA ILE A 245 6.69 -23.47 16.36
C ILE A 245 5.84 -22.22 16.53
N ALA A 246 6.48 -21.05 16.53
CA ALA A 246 5.75 -19.78 16.51
C ALA A 246 5.26 -19.49 15.09
N LEU A 247 3.98 -19.16 14.97
CA LEU A 247 3.30 -18.83 13.73
C LEU A 247 2.90 -17.36 13.78
N GLU A 248 3.30 -16.58 12.79
CA GLU A 248 2.78 -15.25 12.52
C GLU A 248 2.26 -15.23 11.08
N LEU A 249 0.93 -15.31 10.97
CA LEU A 249 0.23 -15.42 9.69
C LEU A 249 -0.76 -14.28 9.56
N ALA A 250 -1.31 -14.09 8.37
CA ALA A 250 -2.34 -13.09 8.13
C ALA A 250 -3.34 -13.54 7.08
N GLY A 251 -4.52 -12.94 7.07
CA GLY A 251 -5.43 -12.98 5.94
C GLY A 251 -5.58 -11.60 5.35
N VAL A 252 -5.82 -11.50 4.05
CA VAL A 252 -6.07 -10.21 3.36
C VAL A 252 -7.25 -10.34 2.42
N CYS A 253 -8.15 -9.36 2.47
CA CYS A 253 -9.22 -9.20 1.51
C CYS A 253 -9.23 -7.74 1.02
N ARG A 254 -9.06 -7.53 -0.30
CA ARG A 254 -9.04 -6.19 -0.92
C ARG A 254 -8.07 -5.24 -0.19
N ARG A 255 -6.82 -5.67 0.05
CA ARG A 255 -5.78 -4.94 0.82
C ARG A 255 -6.04 -4.71 2.32
N TYR A 256 -7.18 -5.09 2.88
CA TYR A 256 -7.40 -5.05 4.33
C TYR A 256 -6.89 -6.33 4.98
N ALA A 257 -5.97 -6.18 5.92
CA ALA A 257 -5.26 -7.30 6.54
C ALA A 257 -5.72 -7.56 7.98
N ALA A 258 -5.78 -8.83 8.36
CA ALA A 258 -5.93 -9.28 9.75
C ALA A 258 -4.76 -10.24 10.07
N GLY A 259 -3.89 -9.83 11.00
CA GLY A 259 -2.80 -10.68 11.50
C GLY A 259 -3.29 -11.61 12.60
N LEU A 260 -2.73 -12.82 12.65
CA LEU A 260 -3.02 -13.83 13.66
C LEU A 260 -1.76 -14.63 13.99
N ALA A 261 -1.38 -14.60 15.28
CA ALA A 261 -0.26 -15.40 15.79
C ALA A 261 -0.73 -16.55 16.68
N ARG A 262 -0.04 -17.70 16.59
CA ARG A 262 -0.24 -18.92 17.40
C ARG A 262 1.10 -19.61 17.67
N THR A 263 1.10 -20.60 18.57
CA THR A 263 2.27 -21.42 18.91
C THR A 263 1.82 -22.84 19.23
#